data_AF-A0A949NIB4-F1
#
_entry.id   AF-A0A949NIB4-F1
#
_cell.length_a   1.000
_cell.length_b   1.000
_cell.length_c   1.000
_cell.angle_alpha   90.00
_cell.angle_beta   90.00
_cell.angle_gamma   90.00
#
_symmetry.space_group_name_H-M   'P 1'
#
loop_
_entity.id
_entity.type
_entity.pdbx_description
1 polymer ?
#
loop_
_entity_poly.entity_id
_entity_poly.type
_entity_poly.pdbx_seq_one_letter_code
_entity_poly.pdbx_strand_id
1 'polypeptide(L)'
;SLMLIFVLQEKSQDQVIKVFDYLTEKLGIKVFQELFPVILTDNGVEFQFPERLECDKNGEIRTKIFYCNPNSSWQKGRIEKNHEYIRYVIPKGQSLDNYKQRDACVLMNHINSEARDSLNGCTPFR
;
A
#
# COMPACT_ATOMS: atom_id res chain seq x y z
N SER A 1 11.90 4.70 -0.21
CA SER A 1 11.03 3.52 -0.14
C SER A 1 10.23 3.46 -1.41
N LEU A 2 10.03 2.26 -1.96
CA LEU A 2 9.09 2.04 -3.05
C LEU A 2 7.67 2.33 -2.55
N MET A 3 6.83 2.92 -3.39
CA MET A 3 5.42 3.13 -3.15
C MET A 3 4.60 2.35 -4.17
N LEU A 4 3.56 1.66 -3.73
CA LEU A 4 2.55 1.07 -4.58
C LEU A 4 1.21 1.74 -4.31
N ILE A 5 0.45 2.06 -5.36
CA ILE A 5 -0.86 2.73 -5.23
C ILE A 5 -1.90 1.92 -6.01
N PHE A 6 -2.93 1.48 -5.30
CA PHE A 6 -4.09 0.80 -5.86
C PHE A 6 -5.36 1.59 -5.55
N VAL A 7 -6.14 1.88 -6.59
CA VAL A 7 -7.43 2.56 -6.47
C VAL A 7 -8.48 1.53 -6.12
N LEU A 8 -9.17 1.74 -5.00
CA LEU A 8 -10.31 0.93 -4.58
C LEU A 8 -11.60 1.56 -5.09
N GLN A 9 -12.54 0.75 -5.59
CA GLN A 9 -13.86 1.24 -6.03
C GLN A 9 -14.69 1.78 -4.88
N GLU A 10 -14.52 1.20 -3.70
CA GLU A 10 -15.20 1.56 -2.47
C GLU A 10 -14.34 1.15 -1.28
N LYS A 11 -14.61 1.76 -0.13
CA LYS A 11 -13.89 1.45 1.11
C LYS A 11 -14.49 0.19 1.76
N SER A 12 -14.10 -0.99 1.27
CA SER A 12 -14.56 -2.28 1.79
C SER A 12 -13.44 -3.30 1.95
N GLN A 13 -13.66 -4.29 2.82
CA GLN A 13 -12.73 -5.40 3.05
C GLN A 13 -12.47 -6.19 1.77
N ASP A 14 -13.52 -6.44 0.98
CA ASP A 14 -13.43 -7.19 -0.27
C ASP A 14 -12.49 -6.53 -1.28
N GLN A 15 -12.50 -5.19 -1.37
CA GLN A 15 -11.62 -4.48 -2.28
C GLN A 15 -10.15 -4.57 -1.84
N VAL A 16 -9.88 -4.52 -0.53
CA VAL A 16 -8.53 -4.72 0.01
C VAL A 16 -8.06 -6.15 -0.24
N ILE A 17 -8.91 -7.15 0.02
CA ILE A 17 -8.62 -8.56 -0.22
C ILE A 17 -8.29 -8.81 -1.71
N LYS A 18 -9.05 -8.21 -2.63
CA LYS A 18 -8.80 -8.32 -4.08
C LYS A 18 -7.41 -7.81 -4.46
N VAL A 19 -6.93 -6.72 -3.84
CA VAL A 19 -5.57 -6.20 -4.08
C VAL A 19 -4.52 -7.17 -3.56
N PHE A 20 -4.72 -7.75 -2.37
CA PHE A 20 -3.81 -8.76 -1.82
C PHE A 20 -3.75 -10.00 -2.72
N ASP A 21 -4.91 -10.51 -3.16
CA ASP A 21 -5.01 -11.64 -4.08
C ASP A 21 -4.32 -11.36 -5.41
N TYR A 22 -4.57 -10.19 -5.99
CA TYR A 22 -3.92 -9.76 -7.23
C TYR A 22 -2.39 -9.75 -7.08
N LEU A 23 -1.88 -9.16 -6.00
CA LEU A 23 -0.45 -9.13 -5.72
C LEU A 23 0.14 -10.53 -5.51
N THR A 24 -0.55 -11.39 -4.76
CA THR A 24 -0.11 -12.78 -4.55
C THR A 24 -0.11 -13.58 -5.84
N GLU A 25 -1.10 -13.40 -6.72
CA GLU A 25 -1.15 -14.07 -8.02
C GLU A 25 0.00 -13.60 -8.93
N LYS A 26 0.32 -12.30 -8.94
CA LYS A 26 1.38 -11.75 -9.79
C LYS A 26 2.79 -12.05 -9.31
N LEU A 27 3.01 -12.08 -8.00
CA LEU A 27 4.33 -12.30 -7.41
C LEU A 27 4.61 -13.78 -7.11
N GLY A 28 3.56 -14.55 -6.82
CA GLY A 28 3.66 -15.85 -6.17
C GLY A 28 3.91 -15.70 -4.66
N ILE A 29 3.54 -16.73 -3.89
CA ILE A 29 3.56 -16.71 -2.43
C ILE A 29 4.96 -16.46 -1.87
N LYS A 30 5.96 -17.16 -2.40
CA LYS A 30 7.34 -17.02 -1.92
C LYS A 30 7.85 -15.58 -2.01
N VAL A 31 7.67 -14.94 -3.18
CA VAL A 31 8.10 -13.56 -3.39
C VAL A 31 7.25 -12.59 -2.56
N PHE A 32 5.94 -12.85 -2.42
CA PHE A 32 5.09 -12.04 -1.57
C PHE A 32 5.57 -12.05 -0.11
N GLN A 33 5.91 -13.22 0.44
CA GLN A 33 6.44 -13.35 1.80
C GLN A 33 7.79 -12.64 1.97
N GLU A 34 8.66 -12.68 0.96
CA GLU A 34 9.95 -11.98 0.97
C GLU A 34 9.78 -10.45 0.94
N LEU A 35 8.83 -9.94 0.14
CA LEU A 35 8.58 -8.50 0.00
C LEU A 35 7.73 -7.91 1.12
N PHE A 36 6.75 -8.68 1.61
CA PHE A 36 5.76 -8.25 2.59
C PHE A 36 5.68 -9.24 3.77
N PRO A 37 6.79 -9.47 4.51
CA PRO A 37 6.79 -10.42 5.62
C PRO A 37 5.82 -10.00 6.75
N VAL A 38 5.64 -8.69 6.91
CA VAL A 38 4.76 -8.05 7.89
C VAL A 38 4.11 -6.83 7.24
N ILE A 39 2.81 -6.66 7.45
CA ILE A 39 2.08 -5.45 7.05
C ILE A 39 1.46 -4.83 8.31
N LEU A 40 1.74 -3.53 8.50
CA LEU A 40 1.20 -2.74 9.59
C LEU A 40 0.08 -1.85 9.07
N THR A 41 -1.15 -2.05 9.56
CA THR A 41 -2.34 -1.28 9.17
C THR A 41 -2.90 -0.49 10.36
N ASP A 42 -3.84 0.41 10.12
CA ASP A 42 -4.68 0.92 11.21
C ASP A 42 -5.86 -0.03 11.45
N ASN A 43 -6.65 0.30 12.48
CA ASN A 43 -7.87 -0.42 12.83
C ASN A 43 -9.05 -0.07 11.90
N GLY A 44 -8.78 0.38 10.66
CA GLY A 44 -9.80 0.62 9.65
C GLY A 44 -10.63 -0.64 9.38
N VAL A 45 -11.93 -0.46 9.18
CA VAL A 45 -12.89 -1.56 8.96
C VAL A 45 -12.52 -2.41 7.74
N GLU A 46 -11.91 -1.80 6.74
CA GLU A 46 -11.39 -2.44 5.52
C GLU A 46 -10.26 -3.44 5.79
N PHE A 47 -9.64 -3.40 6.96
CA PHE A 47 -8.59 -4.33 7.38
C PHE A 47 -9.05 -5.32 8.47
N GLN A 48 -10.33 -5.30 8.88
CA GLN A 48 -10.85 -6.16 9.96
C GLN A 48 -11.18 -7.60 9.54
N PHE A 49 -10.41 -8.17 8.62
CA PHE A 49 -10.48 -9.60 8.27
C PHE A 49 -9.05 -10.16 8.09
N PRO A 50 -8.27 -10.28 9.18
CA PRO A 50 -6.86 -10.64 9.11
C PRO A 50 -6.64 -12.00 8.47
N GLU A 51 -7.44 -13.02 8.79
CA GLU A 51 -7.28 -14.37 8.23
C GLU A 51 -7.27 -14.37 6.68
N ARG A 52 -8.16 -13.58 6.05
CA ARG A 52 -8.26 -13.52 4.59
C ARG A 52 -7.15 -12.70 3.92
N LEU A 53 -6.54 -11.78 4.67
CA LEU A 53 -5.38 -10.99 4.25
C LEU A 53 -4.07 -11.76 4.45
N GLU A 54 -3.98 -12.54 5.53
CA GLU A 54 -2.81 -13.34 5.90
C GLU A 54 -2.70 -14.62 5.08
N CYS A 55 -3.82 -15.22 4.65
CA CYS A 55 -3.84 -16.47 3.89
C CYS A 55 -4.32 -16.28 2.46
N ASP A 56 -3.74 -17.02 1.51
CA ASP A 56 -4.19 -17.14 0.12
C ASP A 56 -5.48 -17.98 0.01
N LYS A 57 -6.02 -18.10 -1.21
CA LYS A 57 -7.24 -18.90 -1.47
C LYS A 57 -7.08 -20.40 -1.16
N ASN A 58 -5.85 -20.89 -1.04
CA ASN A 58 -5.52 -22.27 -0.71
C ASN A 58 -5.20 -22.47 0.78
N GLY A 59 -5.23 -21.38 1.57
CA GLY A 59 -4.89 -21.41 3.01
C GLY A 59 -3.40 -21.26 3.31
N GLU A 60 -2.57 -20.96 2.31
CA GLU A 60 -1.14 -20.68 2.54
C GLU A 60 -0.94 -19.27 3.07
N ILE A 61 -0.14 -19.14 4.13
CA ILE A 61 0.16 -17.84 4.74
C ILE A 61 1.01 -17.02 3.77
N ARG A 62 0.48 -15.89 3.29
CA ARG A 62 1.21 -14.93 2.45
C ARG A 62 1.90 -13.83 3.27
N THR A 63 1.36 -13.46 4.43
CA THR A 63 1.88 -12.36 5.27
C THR A 63 1.34 -12.41 6.70
N LYS A 64 1.78 -11.48 7.55
CA LYS A 64 1.26 -11.26 8.91
C LYS A 64 0.76 -9.82 9.05
N ILE A 65 -0.48 -9.64 9.48
CA ILE A 65 -1.10 -8.33 9.69
C ILE A 65 -0.96 -7.92 11.15
N PHE A 66 -0.47 -6.71 11.37
CA PHE A 66 -0.43 -6.06 12.68
C PHE A 66 -1.17 -4.74 12.62
N TYR A 67 -1.79 -4.36 13.74
CA TYR A 67 -2.54 -3.12 13.84
C TYR A 67 -1.80 -2.12 14.72
N CYS A 68 -1.80 -0.85 14.29
CA CYS A 68 -1.31 0.24 15.11
C CYS A 68 -2.17 0.43 16.35
N ASN A 69 -1.53 0.91 17.42
CA ASN A 69 -2.25 1.32 18.61
C ASN A 69 -3.16 2.51 18.28
N PRO A 70 -4.33 2.65 18.93
CA PRO A 70 -5.19 3.81 18.78
C PRO A 70 -4.40 5.12 19.00
N ASN A 71 -4.68 6.14 18.20
CA ASN A 71 -4.03 7.46 18.23
C ASN A 71 -2.50 7.45 18.03
N SER A 72 -1.92 6.37 17.52
CA SER A 72 -0.47 6.23 17.35
C SER A 72 0.00 6.43 15.91
N SER A 73 -0.35 7.56 15.29
CA SER A 73 -0.01 7.87 13.89
C SER A 73 1.50 7.86 13.62
N TRP A 74 2.33 8.16 14.64
CA TRP A 74 3.80 8.12 14.53
C TRP A 74 4.36 6.73 14.20
N GLN A 75 3.63 5.64 14.50
CA GLN A 75 4.03 4.28 14.14
C GLN A 75 4.13 4.07 12.63
N LYS A 76 3.55 5.00 11.83
CA LYS A 76 3.59 5.02 10.37
C LYS A 76 4.35 6.22 9.81
N GLY A 77 5.37 6.76 10.51
CA GLY A 77 6.06 7.98 10.09
C GLY A 77 6.60 7.99 8.65
N ARG A 78 6.96 6.83 8.08
CA ARG A 78 7.35 6.72 6.65
C ARG A 78 6.17 6.88 5.68
N ILE A 79 4.97 6.51 6.08
CA ILE A 79 3.75 6.65 5.28
C ILE A 79 3.37 8.12 5.15
N GLU A 80 3.52 8.92 6.20
CA GLU A 80 3.23 10.37 6.16
C GLU A 80 4.09 11.11 5.12
N LYS A 81 5.40 10.84 5.07
CA LYS A 81 6.28 11.43 4.04
C LYS A 81 5.87 10.98 2.63
N ASN A 82 5.45 9.74 2.49
CA ASN A 82 4.94 9.20 1.23
C ASN A 82 3.62 9.87 0.82
N HIS A 83 2.72 10.16 1.77
CA HIS A 83 1.49 10.92 1.52
C HIS A 83 1.76 12.36 1.06
N GLU A 84 2.84 12.99 1.53
CA GLU A 84 3.24 14.33 1.09
C GLU A 84 3.48 14.39 -0.42
N TYR A 85 4.17 13.40 -1.00
CA TYR A 85 4.38 13.32 -2.45
C TYR A 85 3.06 13.24 -3.23
N ILE A 86 2.08 12.48 -2.73
CA ILE A 86 0.74 12.44 -3.33
C ILE A 86 0.09 13.83 -3.27
N ARG A 87 0.30 14.56 -2.16
CA ARG A 87 -0.31 15.89 -1.94
C ARG A 87 0.34 17.03 -2.73
N TYR A 88 1.59 16.89 -3.18
CA TYR A 88 2.17 17.84 -4.12
C TYR A 88 1.46 17.81 -5.47
N VAL A 89 0.98 16.64 -5.90
CA VAL A 89 0.27 16.47 -7.17
C VAL A 89 -1.24 16.67 -7.01
N ILE A 90 -1.82 16.18 -5.90
CA ILE A 90 -3.25 16.24 -5.62
C ILE A 90 -3.50 17.06 -4.34
N PRO A 91 -3.75 18.37 -4.47
CA PRO A 91 -3.97 19.25 -3.34
C PRO A 91 -5.14 18.79 -2.44
N LYS A 92 -5.08 19.18 -1.17
CA LYS A 92 -6.20 18.96 -0.24
C LYS A 92 -7.46 19.65 -0.77
N GLY A 93 -8.62 19.03 -0.55
CA GLY A 93 -9.93 19.54 -0.97
C GLY A 93 -10.36 19.13 -2.38
N GLN A 94 -9.50 18.47 -3.16
CA GLN A 94 -9.92 17.85 -4.41
C GLN A 94 -10.47 16.44 -4.19
N SER A 95 -11.56 16.11 -4.89
CA SER A 95 -12.10 14.75 -4.91
C SER A 95 -11.14 13.80 -5.61
N LEU A 96 -11.03 12.58 -5.07
CA LEU A 96 -10.27 11.48 -5.67
C LEU A 96 -11.11 10.61 -6.61
N ASP A 97 -12.42 10.84 -6.71
CA ASP A 97 -13.36 9.96 -7.40
C ASP A 97 -13.11 9.86 -8.91
N ASN A 98 -12.49 10.90 -9.49
CA ASN A 98 -12.19 10.95 -10.92
C ASN A 98 -10.90 10.21 -11.31
N TYR A 99 -10.07 9.82 -10.33
CA TYR A 99 -8.79 9.16 -10.59
C TYR A 99 -8.99 7.67 -10.82
N LYS A 100 -8.51 7.18 -11.96
CA LYS A 100 -8.51 5.76 -12.29
C LYS A 100 -7.16 5.14 -11.92
N GLN A 101 -7.11 3.81 -11.90
CA GLN A 101 -5.87 3.09 -11.65
C GLN A 101 -4.72 3.54 -12.57
N ARG A 102 -5.00 3.92 -13.83
CA ARG A 102 -3.96 4.45 -14.74
C ARG A 102 -3.32 5.74 -14.21
N ASP A 103 -4.12 6.64 -13.64
CA ASP A 103 -3.66 7.94 -13.17
C ASP A 103 -2.87 7.75 -11.87
N ALA A 104 -3.32 6.83 -11.02
CA ALA A 104 -2.57 6.37 -9.85
C ALA A 104 -1.24 5.71 -10.22
N CYS A 105 -1.19 4.90 -11.29
CA CYS A 105 0.06 4.31 -11.78
C CYS A 105 1.05 5.38 -12.26
N VAL A 106 0.57 6.40 -12.99
CA VAL A 106 1.42 7.52 -13.43
C VAL A 106 1.97 8.28 -12.22
N LEU A 107 1.10 8.62 -11.25
CA LEU A 107 1.51 9.26 -10.01
C LEU A 107 2.57 8.42 -9.26
N MET A 108 2.30 7.13 -9.07
CA MET A 108 3.21 6.19 -8.43
C MET A 108 4.56 6.14 -9.14
N ASN A 109 4.57 6.08 -10.48
CA ASN A 109 5.80 6.04 -11.26
C ASN A 109 6.62 7.32 -11.12
N HIS A 110 5.97 8.49 -11.11
CA HIS A 110 6.65 9.75 -10.81
C HIS A 110 7.28 9.71 -9.41
N ILE A 111 6.50 9.36 -8.38
CA ILE A 111 6.99 9.30 -6.99
C ILE A 111 8.16 8.32 -6.80
N ASN A 112 8.13 7.20 -7.53
CA ASN A 112 9.20 6.19 -7.50
C ASN A 112 10.39 6.53 -8.41
N SER A 113 10.25 7.52 -9.30
CA SER A 113 11.35 8.06 -10.11
C SER A 113 12.05 9.25 -9.44
N GLU A 114 11.45 9.83 -8.40
CA GLU A 114 12.09 10.90 -7.63
C GLU A 114 13.29 10.37 -6.85
N ALA A 115 14.45 11.00 -7.08
CA ALA A 115 15.67 10.76 -6.33
C ALA A 115 15.47 11.19 -4.88
N ARG A 116 16.02 10.41 -3.94
CA ARG A 116 15.88 10.71 -2.51
C ARG A 116 17.26 10.76 -1.86
N ASP A 117 17.50 11.80 -1.06
CA ASP A 117 18.72 11.90 -0.25
C ASP A 117 18.88 10.68 0.68
N SER A 118 17.76 10.18 1.21
CA SER A 118 17.72 8.95 2.02
C SER A 118 18.16 7.68 1.27
N LEU A 119 18.27 7.75 -0.06
CA LEU A 119 18.75 6.68 -0.94
C LEU A 119 20.06 7.07 -1.62
N ASN A 120 20.84 7.99 -1.05
CA ASN A 120 22.08 8.51 -1.63
C ASN A 120 21.86 9.07 -3.05
N GLY A 121 20.82 9.88 -3.22
CA GLY A 121 20.48 10.51 -4.51
C GLY A 121 19.88 9.54 -5.55
N CYS A 122 19.49 8.34 -5.14
CA CYS A 122 18.96 7.32 -6.05
C CYS A 122 17.44 7.21 -5.95
N THR A 123 16.84 6.56 -6.94
CA THR A 123 15.39 6.33 -7.00
C THR A 123 15.01 5.01 -6.34
N PRO A 124 13.77 4.87 -5.86
CA PRO A 124 13.23 3.61 -5.37
C PRO A 124 13.24 2.40 -6.33
N PHE A 125 13.44 2.58 -7.64
CA PHE A 125 13.40 1.50 -8.65
C PHE A 125 14.69 0.67 -8.81
N ARG A 126 15.69 0.88 -7.95
CA ARG A 126 16.97 0.18 -8.02
C ARG A 126 16.85 -1.34 -7.95
#